data_AF-A0A966CBU7-F1
#
_entry.id   AF-A0A966CBU7-F1
#
_cell.length_a   1.000
_cell.length_b   1.000
_cell.length_c   1.000
_cell.angle_alpha   90.00
_cell.angle_beta   90.00
_cell.angle_gamma   90.00
#
_symmetry.space_group_name_H-M   'P 1'
#
loop_
_entity.id
_entity.type
_entity.pdbx_description
1 polymer ?
#
loop_
_entity_poly.entity_id
_entity_poly.type
_entity_poly.pdbx_seq_one_letter_code
_entity_poly.pdbx_strand_id
1 'polypeptide(L)'
;MGWFTKISLTIFFLFIPDVFPFLNPQSAMCLLTASANQIVSFGKEGKQGIDGKDGTRGRDSEALTIFADGSPLNLDLSGQQGLPGENGSNGENSICDNQPPNVNYNLVGANGGDGGNGGNGGDGGNAGSLTIYATDKNYLKQIYVRAKGGDGGKSGESGNGAKGCQCPKPYWTVESCTGRPGDANYSCGTKEFRCINGESGKNGRSGRAGREGKLGSLTLIKTNQPLAPDRLSASVTMGELKNRGFSLSKNIWETRTGATSLFAKDSIIDDQYLELVDRVQNSVVLIWNAPQVFAPFGDRTITLNLQDDRSVTIKIPTDLWLETNTLQRNNVTELFVFNAIKAEEATKLKSKGLSGFGSKLQLELLDEAQKSDVINTNFYIKYSVSNSSEARLRQVNDYILRYEGEIPPQFIRYSNNRFIIDIGQLPIDPRYLEVSKAVQIQIEAKRTFANNSATQTILERDILGPFK
;
A
#
# COMPACT_ATOMS: atom_id res chain seq x y z
N MET A 1 33.55 2.63 -27.79
CA MET A 1 32.75 1.50 -27.27
C MET A 1 31.32 2.02 -27.22
N GLY A 2 30.49 1.78 -28.24
CA GLY A 2 29.73 0.54 -28.44
C GLY A 2 28.54 0.56 -27.45
N TRP A 3 27.26 0.56 -27.82
CA TRP A 3 26.61 -0.08 -28.95
C TRP A 3 25.19 0.46 -29.14
N PHE A 4 24.74 0.48 -30.40
CA PHE A 4 23.36 0.70 -30.84
C PHE A 4 22.45 -0.47 -30.43
N THR A 5 21.16 -0.19 -30.19
CA THR A 5 20.10 -1.22 -30.31
C THR A 5 18.97 -0.72 -31.22
N LYS A 6 18.63 -1.59 -32.16
CA LYS A 6 17.72 -1.44 -33.30
C LYS A 6 16.30 -1.82 -32.87
N ILE A 7 15.30 -1.14 -33.42
CA ILE A 7 13.91 -1.63 -33.42
C ILE A 7 13.59 -2.12 -34.84
N SER A 8 13.13 -3.37 -34.89
CA SER A 8 12.83 -4.19 -36.06
C SER A 8 11.41 -3.92 -36.55
N LEU A 9 11.25 -3.71 -37.85
CA LEU A 9 9.97 -3.58 -38.54
C LEU A 9 9.65 -4.94 -39.19
N THR A 10 8.59 -5.61 -38.74
CA THR A 10 8.15 -6.91 -39.27
C THR A 10 7.13 -6.69 -40.38
N ILE A 11 7.48 -7.12 -41.59
CA ILE A 11 6.63 -7.17 -42.79
C ILE A 11 5.93 -8.53 -42.82
N PHE A 12 4.62 -8.55 -43.08
CA PHE A 12 3.88 -9.77 -43.42
C PHE A 12 3.57 -9.75 -44.92
N PHE A 13 4.22 -10.66 -45.65
CA PHE A 13 3.92 -11.04 -47.02
C PHE A 13 2.84 -12.13 -47.02
N LEU A 14 1.88 -12.05 -47.94
CA LEU A 14 1.15 -13.21 -48.45
C LEU A 14 1.24 -13.22 -49.98
N PHE A 15 1.97 -14.23 -50.46
CA PHE A 15 2.06 -14.74 -51.83
C PHE A 15 0.82 -15.59 -52.16
N ILE A 16 0.35 -15.60 -53.42
CA ILE A 16 0.23 -16.81 -54.28
C ILE A 16 0.17 -16.36 -55.80
N PRO A 17 0.28 -17.23 -56.83
CA PRO A 17 1.46 -17.27 -57.71
C PRO A 17 1.17 -17.21 -59.24
N ASP A 18 2.29 -17.24 -59.96
CA ASP A 18 2.60 -17.31 -61.39
C ASP A 18 1.65 -18.00 -62.39
N VAL A 19 1.53 -17.39 -63.58
CA VAL A 19 1.67 -18.09 -64.89
C VAL A 19 2.38 -17.17 -65.90
N PHE A 20 3.58 -17.60 -66.34
CA PHE A 20 4.39 -17.05 -67.45
C PHE A 20 3.82 -17.49 -68.83
N PRO A 21 4.05 -16.80 -69.98
CA PRO A 21 5.39 -16.71 -70.57
C PRO A 21 5.77 -15.45 -71.37
N PHE A 22 7.09 -15.26 -71.42
CA PHE A 22 7.95 -14.62 -72.43
C PHE A 22 7.30 -14.09 -73.72
N LEU A 23 7.68 -12.86 -74.13
CA LEU A 23 8.41 -12.59 -75.39
C LEU A 23 8.79 -11.10 -75.55
N ASN A 24 10.10 -10.90 -75.67
CA ASN A 24 10.91 -9.87 -76.35
C ASN A 24 10.57 -8.35 -76.41
N PRO A 25 11.63 -7.51 -76.34
CA PRO A 25 11.54 -6.05 -76.22
C PRO A 25 11.57 -5.37 -77.58
N GLN A 26 10.71 -4.36 -77.76
CA GLN A 26 10.90 -3.15 -78.57
C GLN A 26 9.53 -2.63 -78.97
N SER A 27 8.96 -1.74 -78.16
CA SER A 27 8.06 -0.70 -78.67
C SER A 27 7.68 0.27 -77.55
N ALA A 28 7.62 1.53 -77.94
CA ALA A 28 6.93 2.62 -77.26
C ALA A 28 7.48 3.04 -75.89
N MET A 29 8.48 3.93 -75.93
CA MET A 29 8.42 5.13 -75.09
C MET A 29 7.09 5.84 -75.37
N CYS A 30 6.01 5.40 -74.72
CA CYS A 30 4.86 6.24 -74.47
C CYS A 30 5.21 7.11 -73.28
N LEU A 31 5.75 8.30 -73.57
CA LEU A 31 5.68 9.46 -72.69
C LEU A 31 4.19 9.81 -72.49
N LEU A 32 3.47 9.01 -71.70
CA LEU A 32 2.23 9.44 -71.08
C LEU A 32 2.63 10.39 -69.97
N THR A 33 2.75 11.66 -70.35
CA THR A 33 2.68 12.77 -69.42
C THR A 33 1.32 12.68 -68.71
N ALA A 34 1.29 12.02 -67.56
CA ALA A 34 0.22 12.21 -66.60
C ALA A 34 0.29 13.68 -66.17
N SER A 35 -0.39 14.54 -66.91
CA SER A 35 -0.63 15.92 -66.54
C SER A 35 -1.45 15.86 -65.26
N ALA A 36 -0.78 15.93 -64.11
CA ALA A 36 -1.44 16.21 -62.85
C ALA A 36 -2.34 17.42 -63.11
N ASN A 37 -3.66 17.23 -63.07
CA ASN A 37 -4.62 18.31 -63.24
C ASN A 37 -4.42 19.25 -62.05
N GLN A 38 -3.54 20.25 -62.22
CA GLN A 38 -3.19 21.21 -61.19
C GLN A 38 -4.48 21.90 -60.73
N ILE A 39 -4.73 21.87 -59.43
CA ILE A 39 -5.80 22.64 -58.79
C ILE A 39 -5.10 23.84 -58.14
N VAL A 40 -5.49 25.04 -58.55
CA VAL A 40 -4.91 26.29 -58.05
C VAL A 40 -5.97 27.03 -57.24
N SER A 41 -5.62 27.49 -56.04
CA SER A 41 -6.55 28.26 -55.22
C SER A 41 -6.67 29.70 -55.72
N PHE A 42 -7.85 30.29 -55.58
CA PHE A 42 -8.07 31.72 -55.79
C PHE A 42 -8.76 32.35 -54.58
N GLY A 43 -8.46 33.61 -54.33
CA GLY A 43 -8.79 34.29 -53.08
C GLY A 43 -7.79 34.03 -51.96
N LYS A 44 -8.07 34.58 -50.78
CA LYS A 44 -7.27 34.40 -49.56
C LYS A 44 -8.09 33.70 -48.51
N GLU A 45 -7.48 32.69 -47.88
CA GLU A 45 -8.09 31.93 -46.80
C GLU A 45 -8.56 32.84 -45.66
N GLY A 46 -9.72 32.51 -45.11
CA GLY A 46 -10.22 33.11 -43.89
C GLY A 46 -9.34 32.77 -42.69
N LYS A 47 -9.21 33.70 -41.75
CA LYS A 47 -8.44 33.44 -40.53
C LYS A 47 -9.25 32.64 -39.52
N GLN A 48 -8.56 31.72 -38.87
CA GLN A 48 -9.13 30.92 -37.78
C GLN A 48 -9.46 31.82 -36.59
N GLY A 49 -10.59 31.53 -35.94
CA GLY A 49 -10.94 32.10 -34.65
C GLY A 49 -9.96 31.67 -33.56
N ILE A 50 -9.88 32.46 -32.51
CA ILE A 50 -9.04 32.22 -31.34
C ILE A 50 -9.88 31.52 -30.29
N ASP A 51 -9.36 30.44 -29.73
CA ASP A 51 -9.98 29.75 -28.61
C ASP A 51 -10.01 30.63 -27.36
N GLY A 52 -11.14 30.64 -26.68
CA GLY A 52 -11.30 31.30 -25.39
C GLY A 52 -10.51 30.56 -24.30
N LYS A 53 -9.93 31.32 -23.38
CA LYS A 53 -9.19 30.76 -22.24
C LYS A 53 -10.12 30.15 -21.21
N ASP A 54 -9.67 29.06 -20.60
CA ASP A 54 -10.34 28.48 -19.45
C ASP A 54 -10.29 29.45 -18.25
N GLY A 55 -11.40 29.49 -17.52
CA GLY A 55 -11.51 30.20 -16.26
C GLY A 55 -10.69 29.54 -15.16
N THR A 56 -10.21 30.35 -14.22
CA THR A 56 -9.39 29.85 -13.11
C THR A 56 -10.27 29.24 -12.02
N ARG A 57 -9.76 28.17 -11.40
CA ARG A 57 -10.40 27.53 -10.25
C ARG A 57 -10.37 28.46 -9.03
N GLY A 58 -11.47 28.50 -8.28
CA GLY A 58 -11.53 29.15 -6.97
C GLY A 58 -10.67 28.46 -5.92
N ARG A 59 -10.05 29.24 -5.03
CA ARG A 59 -9.24 28.72 -3.92
C ARG A 59 -10.11 28.07 -2.84
N ASP A 60 -9.67 26.93 -2.33
CA ASP A 60 -10.26 26.25 -1.18
C ASP A 60 -9.98 27.04 0.12
N SER A 61 -10.95 27.08 1.04
CA SER A 61 -10.76 27.67 2.36
C SER A 61 -10.04 26.71 3.31
N GLU A 62 -9.29 27.28 4.26
CA GLU A 62 -8.55 26.51 5.26
C GLU A 62 -9.48 25.94 6.34
N ALA A 63 -9.08 24.81 6.92
CA ALA A 63 -9.78 24.20 8.03
C ALA A 63 -9.49 24.97 9.34
N LEU A 64 -10.49 25.04 10.22
CA LEU A 64 -10.39 25.76 11.49
C LEU A 64 -10.68 24.84 12.67
N THR A 65 -9.93 25.01 13.75
CA THR A 65 -10.17 24.34 15.03
C THR A 65 -10.39 25.37 16.13
N ILE A 66 -11.48 25.24 16.89
CA ILE A 66 -11.83 26.16 17.97
C ILE A 66 -12.30 25.43 19.23
N PHE A 67 -12.27 26.15 20.35
CA PHE A 67 -12.93 25.76 21.60
C PHE A 67 -14.15 26.65 21.79
N ALA A 68 -15.33 26.05 21.90
CA ALA A 68 -16.58 26.76 22.18
C ALA A 68 -16.79 26.82 23.69
N ASP A 69 -16.87 28.03 24.22
CA ASP A 69 -17.10 28.32 25.65
C ASP A 69 -18.48 28.96 25.92
N GLY A 70 -19.29 29.12 24.86
CA GLY A 70 -20.59 29.80 24.91
C GLY A 70 -20.56 31.25 24.43
N SER A 71 -19.39 31.80 24.11
CA SER A 71 -19.27 33.14 23.53
C SER A 71 -19.72 33.16 22.06
N PRO A 72 -20.42 34.22 21.61
CA PRO A 72 -20.80 34.35 20.20
C PRO A 72 -19.60 34.45 19.26
N LEU A 73 -19.69 33.78 18.11
CA LEU A 73 -18.62 33.77 17.10
C LEU A 73 -19.18 33.73 15.69
N ASN A 74 -18.57 34.48 14.77
CA ASN A 74 -18.91 34.47 13.34
C ASN A 74 -17.73 33.91 12.55
N LEU A 75 -17.94 32.81 11.85
CA LEU A 75 -16.92 32.11 11.08
C LEU A 75 -17.27 32.11 9.59
N ASP A 76 -16.38 32.64 8.77
CA ASP A 76 -16.45 32.50 7.31
C ASP A 76 -15.35 31.56 6.84
N LEU A 77 -15.76 30.39 6.38
CA LEU A 77 -14.93 29.32 5.84
C LEU A 77 -15.29 29.05 4.38
N SER A 78 -15.84 30.05 3.68
CA SER A 78 -16.35 29.88 2.31
C SER A 78 -15.22 29.68 1.30
N GLY A 79 -15.44 28.77 0.35
CA GLY A 79 -14.56 28.64 -0.80
C GLY A 79 -14.72 29.80 -1.78
N GLN A 80 -13.66 30.14 -2.52
CA GLN A 80 -13.73 31.20 -3.52
C GLN A 80 -14.46 30.73 -4.79
N GLN A 81 -15.11 31.66 -5.49
CA GLN A 81 -15.76 31.37 -6.77
C GLN A 81 -14.75 31.04 -7.87
N GLY A 82 -15.14 30.16 -8.78
CA GLY A 82 -14.41 29.94 -10.02
C GLY A 82 -14.66 31.07 -11.03
N LEU A 83 -13.64 31.44 -11.80
CA LEU A 83 -13.79 32.47 -12.83
C LEU A 83 -14.43 31.89 -14.10
N PRO A 84 -15.17 32.70 -14.88
CA PRO A 84 -15.75 32.25 -16.14
C PRO A 84 -14.68 31.96 -17.19
N GLY A 85 -14.98 31.03 -18.09
CA GLY A 85 -14.21 30.84 -19.32
C GLY A 85 -14.50 31.96 -20.32
N GLU A 86 -13.51 32.32 -21.13
CA GLU A 86 -13.65 33.32 -22.19
C GLU A 86 -14.33 32.69 -23.42
N ASN A 87 -15.01 33.52 -24.22
CA ASN A 87 -15.63 33.06 -25.46
C ASN A 87 -14.57 32.83 -26.56
N GLY A 88 -14.82 31.83 -27.41
CA GLY A 88 -14.09 31.69 -28.66
C GLY A 88 -14.46 32.79 -29.65
N SER A 89 -13.49 33.27 -30.43
CA SER A 89 -13.78 34.26 -31.47
C SER A 89 -14.31 33.61 -32.75
N ASN A 90 -15.09 34.34 -33.52
CA ASN A 90 -15.51 33.88 -34.85
C ASN A 90 -14.30 33.73 -35.77
N GLY A 91 -14.41 32.82 -36.74
CA GLY A 91 -13.52 32.81 -37.90
C GLY A 91 -13.81 34.00 -38.81
N GLU A 92 -12.82 34.39 -39.63
CA GLU A 92 -12.98 35.40 -40.67
C GLU A 92 -13.36 34.74 -42.00
N ASN A 93 -14.22 35.40 -42.79
CA ASN A 93 -14.56 34.91 -44.13
C ASN A 93 -13.32 34.92 -45.02
N SER A 94 -13.27 34.03 -46.02
CA SER A 94 -12.27 34.19 -47.07
C SER A 94 -12.50 35.46 -47.88
N ILE A 95 -11.39 36.01 -48.39
CA ILE A 95 -11.42 37.14 -49.32
C ILE A 95 -11.46 36.56 -50.72
N CYS A 96 -12.60 36.68 -51.39
CA CYS A 96 -12.81 36.09 -52.70
C CYS A 96 -12.37 37.04 -53.81
N ASP A 97 -11.21 36.75 -54.38
CA ASP A 97 -10.79 37.37 -55.64
C ASP A 97 -11.70 36.88 -56.78
N ASN A 98 -11.73 37.63 -57.89
CA ASN A 98 -12.47 37.20 -59.06
C ASN A 98 -11.90 35.87 -59.59
N GLN A 99 -12.77 34.88 -59.82
CA GLN A 99 -12.38 33.61 -60.42
C GLN A 99 -11.66 33.87 -61.76
N PRO A 100 -10.39 33.43 -61.93
CA PRO A 100 -9.66 33.61 -63.18
C PRO A 100 -10.42 32.99 -64.37
N PRO A 101 -10.69 33.75 -65.44
CA PRO A 101 -11.45 33.23 -66.58
C PRO A 101 -10.58 32.35 -67.49
N ASN A 102 -11.14 31.25 -67.99
CA ASN A 102 -10.61 30.42 -69.08
C ASN A 102 -9.16 29.93 -68.88
N VAL A 103 -8.78 29.61 -67.65
CA VAL A 103 -7.44 29.08 -67.33
C VAL A 103 -7.33 27.59 -67.64
N ASN A 104 -6.13 27.10 -67.92
CA ASN A 104 -5.87 25.71 -68.33
C ASN A 104 -5.56 24.76 -67.14
N TYR A 105 -6.18 25.02 -65.98
CA TYR A 105 -6.03 24.26 -64.74
C TYR A 105 -7.32 24.34 -63.91
N ASN A 106 -7.52 23.41 -62.99
CA ASN A 106 -8.69 23.41 -62.11
C ASN A 106 -8.54 24.50 -61.03
N LEU A 107 -9.65 24.98 -60.50
CA LEU A 107 -9.67 26.00 -59.47
C LEU A 107 -10.30 25.49 -58.17
N VAL A 108 -9.88 26.05 -57.05
CA VAL A 108 -10.57 25.91 -55.77
C VAL A 108 -10.70 27.28 -55.09
N GLY A 109 -11.89 27.61 -54.60
CA GLY A 109 -12.10 28.84 -53.82
C GLY A 109 -11.40 28.76 -52.46
N ALA A 110 -10.90 29.88 -51.96
CA ALA A 110 -10.35 29.93 -50.61
C ALA A 110 -11.40 29.61 -49.53
N ASN A 111 -11.04 28.84 -48.51
CA ASN A 111 -11.93 28.42 -47.43
C ASN A 111 -12.12 29.53 -46.38
N GLY A 112 -13.27 29.52 -45.71
CA GLY A 112 -13.49 30.35 -44.54
C GLY A 112 -12.76 29.81 -43.31
N GLY A 113 -12.42 30.67 -42.36
CA GLY A 113 -11.82 30.24 -41.10
C GLY A 113 -12.84 29.56 -40.18
N ASP A 114 -12.41 28.57 -39.42
CA ASP A 114 -13.19 27.96 -38.34
C ASP A 114 -13.34 28.94 -37.17
N GLY A 115 -14.42 28.82 -36.41
CA GLY A 115 -14.61 29.53 -35.16
C GLY A 115 -13.83 28.89 -34.01
N GLY A 116 -13.35 29.71 -33.08
CA GLY A 116 -12.65 29.25 -31.88
C GLY A 116 -13.60 28.57 -30.89
N ASN A 117 -13.07 27.67 -30.09
CA ASN A 117 -13.80 27.04 -28.98
C ASN A 117 -13.94 28.01 -27.80
N GLY A 118 -15.04 27.91 -27.06
CA GLY A 118 -15.19 28.61 -25.78
C GLY A 118 -14.42 27.91 -24.67
N GLY A 119 -13.81 28.70 -23.78
CA GLY A 119 -13.10 28.18 -22.62
C GLY A 119 -14.05 27.61 -21.57
N ASN A 120 -13.58 26.63 -20.79
CA ASN A 120 -14.33 26.08 -19.67
C ASN A 120 -14.39 27.07 -18.50
N GLY A 121 -15.47 27.10 -17.75
CA GLY A 121 -15.53 27.80 -16.47
C GLY A 121 -14.71 27.09 -15.40
N GLY A 122 -14.04 27.84 -14.54
CA GLY A 122 -13.28 27.29 -13.42
C GLY A 122 -14.19 26.70 -12.35
N ASP A 123 -13.79 25.58 -11.74
CA ASP A 123 -14.51 25.02 -10.58
C ASP A 123 -14.46 26.01 -9.38
N GLY A 124 -15.51 26.02 -8.56
CA GLY A 124 -15.51 26.72 -7.27
C GLY A 124 -14.63 26.02 -6.24
N GLY A 125 -14.05 26.81 -5.33
CA GLY A 125 -13.24 26.31 -4.22
C GLY A 125 -14.09 25.64 -3.15
N ASN A 126 -13.56 24.63 -2.46
CA ASN A 126 -14.25 23.98 -1.34
C ASN A 126 -14.23 24.88 -0.10
N ALA A 127 -15.27 24.77 0.73
CA ALA A 127 -15.26 25.38 2.04
C ALA A 127 -14.39 24.62 3.04
N GLY A 128 -13.92 25.34 4.06
CA GLY A 128 -13.08 24.80 5.13
C GLY A 128 -13.89 23.96 6.11
N SER A 129 -13.30 22.86 6.58
CA SER A 129 -13.89 22.06 7.66
C SER A 129 -13.68 22.73 9.02
N LEU A 130 -14.59 22.44 9.95
CA LEU A 130 -14.61 23.02 11.29
C LEU A 130 -14.51 21.92 12.34
N THR A 131 -13.49 21.98 13.20
CA THR A 131 -13.38 21.13 14.38
C THR A 131 -13.69 21.94 15.63
N ILE A 132 -14.68 21.51 16.41
CA ILE A 132 -15.10 22.22 17.63
C ILE A 132 -14.93 21.32 18.84
N TYR A 133 -14.22 21.86 19.82
CA TYR A 133 -14.14 21.34 21.18
C TYR A 133 -15.21 22.04 22.04
N ALA A 134 -16.20 21.31 22.55
CA ALA A 134 -17.30 21.89 23.33
C ALA A 134 -17.77 20.94 24.44
N THR A 135 -17.79 21.40 25.69
CA THR A 135 -18.33 20.60 26.81
C THR A 135 -19.86 20.53 26.81
N ASP A 136 -20.51 21.58 26.30
CA ASP A 136 -21.95 21.64 26.07
C ASP A 136 -22.22 21.97 24.58
N LYS A 137 -23.07 21.16 23.94
CA LYS A 137 -23.49 21.39 22.56
C LYS A 137 -24.29 22.67 22.38
N ASN A 138 -24.95 23.16 23.43
CA ASN A 138 -25.72 24.40 23.37
C ASN A 138 -24.85 25.62 23.06
N TYR A 139 -23.53 25.55 23.32
CA TYR A 139 -22.60 26.61 22.98
C TYR A 139 -22.51 26.84 21.46
N LEU A 140 -22.73 25.81 20.64
CA LEU A 140 -22.70 25.94 19.19
C LEU A 140 -23.82 26.87 18.68
N LYS A 141 -24.92 27.03 19.43
CA LYS A 141 -26.03 27.93 19.06
C LYS A 141 -25.61 29.40 18.99
N GLN A 142 -24.51 29.76 19.64
CA GLN A 142 -23.96 31.12 19.63
C GLN A 142 -22.99 31.33 18.45
N ILE A 143 -22.67 30.27 17.70
CA ILE A 143 -21.70 30.31 16.61
C ILE A 143 -22.45 30.33 15.28
N TYR A 144 -22.23 31.38 14.49
CA TYR A 144 -22.64 31.45 13.10
C TYR A 144 -21.51 30.95 12.20
N VAL A 145 -21.82 29.99 11.32
CA VAL A 145 -20.83 29.41 10.41
C VAL A 145 -21.30 29.57 8.97
N ARG A 146 -20.44 30.12 8.12
CA ARG A 146 -20.61 30.11 6.66
C ARG A 146 -19.48 29.31 6.03
N ALA A 147 -19.73 28.03 5.81
CA ALA A 147 -18.84 27.08 5.15
C ALA A 147 -19.45 26.64 3.81
N LYS A 148 -19.83 27.62 2.97
CA LYS A 148 -20.37 27.38 1.63
C LYS A 148 -19.22 27.19 0.63
N GLY A 149 -19.29 26.16 -0.21
CA GLY A 149 -18.41 26.08 -1.37
C GLY A 149 -18.59 27.28 -2.31
N GLY A 150 -17.53 27.63 -3.03
CA GLY A 150 -17.59 28.65 -4.07
C GLY A 150 -18.43 28.19 -5.24
N ASP A 151 -19.08 29.13 -5.93
CA ASP A 151 -19.84 28.83 -7.14
C ASP A 151 -18.89 28.53 -8.30
N GLY A 152 -19.31 27.65 -9.22
CA GLY A 152 -18.57 27.37 -10.46
C GLY A 152 -18.66 28.51 -11.47
N GLY A 153 -17.57 28.73 -12.22
CA GLY A 153 -17.51 29.70 -13.30
C GLY A 153 -18.39 29.29 -14.49
N LYS A 154 -18.90 30.29 -15.22
CA LYS A 154 -19.67 30.03 -16.46
C LYS A 154 -18.76 29.55 -17.58
N SER A 155 -19.29 28.73 -18.49
CA SER A 155 -18.62 28.37 -19.74
C SER A 155 -18.53 29.56 -20.69
N GLY A 156 -17.46 29.62 -21.47
CA GLY A 156 -17.37 30.44 -22.67
C GLY A 156 -18.19 29.86 -23.83
N GLU A 157 -18.74 30.75 -24.65
CA GLU A 157 -19.47 30.41 -25.87
C GLU A 157 -18.50 30.12 -27.02
N SER A 158 -18.95 29.33 -28.00
CA SER A 158 -18.17 29.09 -29.22
C SER A 158 -18.22 30.25 -30.20
N GLY A 159 -17.16 30.37 -30.98
CA GLY A 159 -17.12 31.17 -32.20
C GLY A 159 -17.78 30.45 -33.37
N ASN A 160 -18.38 31.23 -34.27
CA ASN A 160 -18.93 30.73 -35.53
C ASN A 160 -17.84 30.60 -36.59
N GLY A 161 -17.93 29.55 -37.41
CA GLY A 161 -17.14 29.42 -38.62
C GLY A 161 -17.61 30.38 -39.72
N ALA A 162 -16.70 30.69 -40.63
CA ALA A 162 -16.91 31.70 -41.66
C ALA A 162 -17.05 31.09 -43.07
N LYS A 163 -17.55 31.87 -44.02
CA LYS A 163 -17.86 31.36 -45.35
C LYS A 163 -16.61 31.26 -46.23
N GLY A 164 -16.56 30.19 -47.03
CA GLY A 164 -15.61 30.00 -48.13
C GLY A 164 -16.07 30.65 -49.44
N CYS A 165 -15.14 30.78 -50.38
CA CYS A 165 -15.38 31.40 -51.67
C CYS A 165 -16.16 30.49 -52.60
N GLN A 166 -17.20 31.04 -53.22
CA GLN A 166 -18.00 30.31 -54.20
C GLN A 166 -17.36 30.43 -55.59
N CYS A 167 -17.53 29.40 -56.41
CA CYS A 167 -17.16 29.35 -57.82
C CYS A 167 -18.37 29.74 -58.67
N PRO A 168 -18.43 30.96 -59.24
CA PRO A 168 -19.55 31.35 -60.09
C PRO A 168 -19.59 30.56 -61.41
N LYS A 169 -18.45 30.06 -61.89
CA LYS A 169 -18.34 29.19 -63.08
C LYS A 169 -17.73 27.84 -62.69
N PRO A 170 -18.56 26.83 -62.41
CA PRO A 170 -18.09 25.55 -61.88
C PRO A 170 -17.36 24.68 -62.93
N TYR A 171 -17.59 24.91 -64.23
CA TYR A 171 -16.92 24.19 -65.32
C TYR A 171 -16.65 25.10 -66.52
N TRP A 172 -15.57 24.84 -67.25
CA TRP A 172 -15.29 25.46 -68.56
C TRP A 172 -14.36 24.56 -69.38
N THR A 173 -14.33 24.80 -70.69
CA THR A 173 -13.43 24.11 -71.62
C THR A 173 -12.43 25.07 -72.21
N VAL A 174 -11.18 24.63 -72.36
CA VAL A 174 -10.13 25.37 -73.07
C VAL A 174 -9.69 24.55 -74.26
N GLU A 175 -9.68 25.17 -75.44
CA GLU A 175 -9.15 24.57 -76.66
C GLU A 175 -7.62 24.63 -76.64
N SER A 176 -7.00 23.49 -76.88
CA SER A 176 -5.54 23.36 -76.98
C SER A 176 -5.20 22.72 -78.32
N CYS A 177 -4.46 23.45 -79.13
CA CYS A 177 -4.02 22.98 -80.45
C CYS A 177 -2.53 22.64 -80.43
N THR A 178 -2.17 21.49 -80.99
CA THR A 178 -0.78 21.14 -81.28
C THR A 178 -0.49 21.45 -82.74
N GLY A 179 0.69 22.01 -83.07
CA GLY A 179 1.06 22.40 -84.44
C GLY A 179 0.60 23.82 -84.82
N ARG A 180 0.99 24.33 -85.99
CA ARG A 180 0.47 25.60 -86.52
C ARG A 180 -0.72 25.35 -87.46
N PRO A 181 -1.70 26.27 -87.52
CA PRO A 181 -2.80 26.14 -88.48
C PRO A 181 -2.25 25.97 -89.91
N GLY A 182 -2.52 24.81 -90.53
CA GLY A 182 -2.03 24.44 -91.86
C GLY A 182 -1.01 23.30 -91.90
N ASP A 183 -0.45 22.88 -90.76
CA ASP A 183 0.48 21.75 -90.70
C ASP A 183 -0.27 20.39 -90.62
N ALA A 184 0.33 19.32 -91.15
CA ALA A 184 -0.26 17.97 -91.13
C ALA A 184 -0.42 17.37 -89.71
N ASN A 185 0.24 17.95 -88.71
CA ASN A 185 0.13 17.60 -87.29
C ASN A 185 -0.74 18.59 -86.49
N TYR A 186 -1.47 19.49 -87.17
CA TYR A 186 -2.41 20.40 -86.52
C TYR A 186 -3.62 19.64 -85.97
N SER A 187 -3.77 19.60 -84.65
CA SER A 187 -4.90 18.97 -83.99
C SER A 187 -5.33 19.79 -82.78
N CYS A 188 -6.61 20.16 -82.72
CA CYS A 188 -7.19 20.84 -81.59
C CYS A 188 -8.07 19.86 -80.80
N GLY A 189 -7.83 19.80 -79.50
CA GLY A 189 -8.70 19.13 -78.54
C GLY A 189 -9.25 20.13 -77.55
N THR A 190 -10.41 19.84 -76.98
CA THR A 190 -10.95 20.59 -75.84
C THR A 190 -10.64 19.83 -74.56
N LYS A 191 -10.18 20.54 -73.53
CA LYS A 191 -9.99 19.98 -72.19
C LYS A 191 -10.92 20.70 -71.23
N GLU A 192 -11.70 19.92 -70.48
CA GLU A 192 -12.61 20.43 -69.44
C GLU A 192 -11.86 20.64 -68.12
N PHE A 193 -12.15 21.75 -67.46
CA PHE A 193 -11.66 22.11 -66.14
C PHE A 193 -12.84 22.47 -65.24
N ARG A 194 -12.65 22.32 -63.93
CA ARG A 194 -13.67 22.57 -62.91
C ARG A 194 -13.18 23.50 -61.81
N CYS A 195 -14.12 24.18 -61.18
CA CYS A 195 -13.92 24.98 -59.98
C CYS A 195 -14.70 24.36 -58.81
N ILE A 196 -14.03 24.16 -57.68
CA ILE A 196 -14.62 23.65 -56.44
C ILE A 196 -14.75 24.82 -55.46
N ASN A 197 -15.91 25.00 -54.84
CA ASN A 197 -16.11 26.02 -53.81
C ASN A 197 -15.14 25.80 -52.64
N GLY A 198 -14.69 26.89 -52.03
CA GLY A 198 -14.04 26.83 -50.74
C GLY A 198 -15.02 26.36 -49.66
N GLU A 199 -14.53 25.55 -48.74
CA GLU A 199 -15.30 25.08 -47.59
C GLU A 199 -15.62 26.23 -46.64
N SER A 200 -16.79 26.17 -46.01
CA SER A 200 -17.08 27.05 -44.88
C SER A 200 -16.43 26.49 -43.64
N GLY A 201 -15.86 27.37 -42.82
CA GLY A 201 -15.30 27.00 -41.54
C GLY A 201 -16.35 26.40 -40.61
N LYS A 202 -15.88 25.55 -39.70
CA LYS A 202 -16.68 24.89 -38.68
C LYS A 202 -16.90 25.82 -37.50
N ASN A 203 -18.04 25.69 -36.83
CA ASN A 203 -18.24 26.35 -35.55
C ASN A 203 -17.38 25.68 -34.47
N GLY A 204 -16.86 26.49 -33.55
CA GLY A 204 -16.22 25.99 -32.35
C GLY A 204 -17.22 25.31 -31.41
N ARG A 205 -16.70 24.73 -30.32
CA ARG A 205 -17.50 24.11 -29.25
C ARG A 205 -17.58 25.03 -28.04
N SER A 206 -18.76 25.09 -27.41
CA SER A 206 -18.91 25.80 -26.14
C SER A 206 -18.13 25.07 -25.04
N GLY A 207 -17.60 25.84 -24.09
CA GLY A 207 -16.95 25.30 -22.90
C GLY A 207 -17.95 24.64 -21.95
N ARG A 208 -17.44 24.02 -20.89
CA ARG A 208 -18.25 23.47 -19.79
C ARG A 208 -18.32 24.45 -18.64
N ALA A 209 -19.46 24.51 -17.95
CA ALA A 209 -19.56 25.24 -16.70
C ALA A 209 -18.72 24.55 -15.61
N GLY A 210 -18.11 25.36 -14.75
CA GLY A 210 -17.41 24.87 -13.56
C GLY A 210 -18.39 24.28 -12.56
N ARG A 211 -17.89 23.37 -11.73
CA ARG A 211 -18.67 22.76 -10.64
C ARG A 211 -18.64 23.65 -9.40
N GLU A 212 -19.70 23.57 -8.60
CA GLU A 212 -19.71 24.17 -7.27
C GLU A 212 -18.73 23.45 -6.34
N GLY A 213 -18.15 24.22 -5.41
CA GLY A 213 -17.32 23.70 -4.34
C GLY A 213 -18.16 22.96 -3.28
N LYS A 214 -17.51 22.08 -2.52
CA LYS A 214 -18.17 21.36 -1.44
C LYS A 214 -18.39 22.24 -0.21
N LEU A 215 -19.43 21.93 0.56
CA LEU A 215 -19.63 22.48 1.91
C LEU A 215 -18.52 22.01 2.85
N GLY A 216 -18.24 22.80 3.88
CA GLY A 216 -17.36 22.40 4.97
C GLY A 216 -18.06 21.42 5.90
N SER A 217 -17.32 20.50 6.50
CA SER A 217 -17.86 19.51 7.45
C SER A 217 -17.53 19.87 8.90
N LEU A 218 -18.36 19.40 9.84
CA LEU A 218 -18.13 19.54 11.27
C LEU A 218 -17.50 18.26 11.86
N THR A 219 -16.49 18.46 12.71
CA THR A 219 -16.04 17.48 13.71
C THR A 219 -16.29 18.02 15.10
N LEU A 220 -17.13 17.35 15.88
CA LEU A 220 -17.52 17.76 17.23
C LEU A 220 -16.86 16.86 18.28
N ILE A 221 -16.15 17.49 19.21
CA ILE A 221 -15.39 16.81 20.26
C ILE A 221 -15.88 17.30 21.63
N LYS A 222 -16.43 16.40 22.44
CA LYS A 222 -17.04 16.74 23.72
C LYS A 222 -16.02 16.88 24.87
N THR A 223 -15.06 17.80 24.74
CA THR A 223 -14.10 18.15 25.80
C THR A 223 -13.62 19.59 25.61
N ASN A 224 -13.06 20.17 26.67
CA ASN A 224 -12.39 21.49 26.66
C ASN A 224 -10.86 21.37 26.53
N GLN A 225 -10.34 20.18 26.28
CA GLN A 225 -8.92 19.92 26.08
C GLN A 225 -8.67 19.26 24.73
N PRO A 226 -7.49 19.47 24.11
CA PRO A 226 -7.12 18.79 22.88
C PRO A 226 -7.27 17.27 23.01
N LEU A 227 -7.83 16.65 21.97
CA LEU A 227 -8.05 15.21 21.96
C LEU A 227 -6.71 14.49 21.79
N ALA A 228 -6.34 13.67 22.76
CA ALA A 228 -5.16 12.82 22.62
C ALA A 228 -5.37 11.80 21.48
N PRO A 229 -4.31 11.42 20.74
CA PRO A 229 -4.44 10.45 19.66
C PRO A 229 -4.83 9.07 20.18
N ASP A 230 -5.20 8.19 19.25
CA ASP A 230 -5.40 6.77 19.53
C ASP A 230 -4.06 6.09 19.82
N ARG A 231 -4.09 5.14 20.74
CA ARG A 231 -2.96 4.29 21.10
C ARG A 231 -3.50 2.88 21.31
N LEU A 232 -3.75 2.20 20.20
CA LEU A 232 -4.35 0.86 20.19
C LEU A 232 -3.34 -0.24 20.54
N SER A 233 -2.06 -0.02 20.26
CA SER A 233 -1.00 -0.99 20.50
C SER A 233 0.27 -0.32 21.01
N ALA A 234 1.03 -1.06 21.81
CA ALA A 234 2.37 -0.64 22.22
C ALA A 234 3.23 -1.82 22.64
N SER A 235 4.54 -1.71 22.38
CA SER A 235 5.56 -2.56 22.99
C SER A 235 6.21 -1.80 24.13
N VAL A 236 6.11 -2.35 25.34
CA VAL A 236 6.51 -1.68 26.59
C VAL A 236 7.37 -2.62 27.42
N THR A 237 8.28 -2.07 28.21
CA THR A 237 9.11 -2.91 29.08
C THR A 237 8.29 -3.38 30.28
N MET A 238 8.61 -4.57 30.81
CA MET A 238 8.01 -5.04 32.05
C MET A 238 8.28 -4.08 33.21
N GLY A 239 9.44 -3.43 33.23
CA GLY A 239 9.82 -2.42 34.22
C GLY A 239 8.90 -1.20 34.18
N GLU A 240 8.58 -0.71 32.98
CA GLU A 240 7.60 0.36 32.79
C GLU A 240 6.22 -0.03 33.35
N LEU A 241 5.74 -1.23 32.99
CA LEU A 241 4.44 -1.72 33.44
C LEU A 241 4.34 -1.94 34.94
N LYS A 242 5.44 -2.35 35.58
CA LYS A 242 5.51 -2.56 37.02
C LYS A 242 5.54 -1.23 37.78
N ASN A 243 6.28 -0.25 37.27
CA ASN A 243 6.57 0.98 38.02
C ASN A 243 5.49 2.06 37.83
N ARG A 244 4.98 2.22 36.61
CA ARG A 244 4.00 3.27 36.27
C ARG A 244 2.75 2.78 35.55
N GLY A 245 2.77 1.55 35.03
CA GLY A 245 1.73 1.05 34.15
C GLY A 245 1.76 1.71 32.77
N PHE A 246 0.77 1.40 31.94
CA PHE A 246 0.70 1.93 30.59
C PHE A 246 -0.73 2.04 30.07
N SER A 247 -1.11 3.20 29.55
CA SER A 247 -2.47 3.43 29.04
C SER A 247 -2.55 3.31 27.52
N LEU A 248 -3.49 2.49 27.07
CA LEU A 248 -3.98 2.40 25.71
C LEU A 248 -5.27 3.22 25.58
N SER A 249 -5.57 3.71 24.37
CA SER A 249 -6.77 4.50 24.14
C SER A 249 -7.31 4.40 22.72
N LYS A 250 -8.63 4.53 22.59
CA LYS A 250 -9.36 4.56 21.32
C LYS A 250 -10.46 5.61 21.37
N ASN A 251 -10.49 6.50 20.40
CA ASN A 251 -11.57 7.43 20.15
C ASN A 251 -12.68 6.76 19.36
N ILE A 252 -13.91 6.84 19.87
CA ILE A 252 -15.09 6.28 19.21
C ILE A 252 -15.87 7.42 18.56
N TRP A 253 -15.96 7.35 17.24
CA TRP A 253 -16.58 8.36 16.40
C TRP A 253 -17.86 7.84 15.77
N GLU A 254 -18.87 8.69 15.70
CA GLU A 254 -20.12 8.43 14.98
C GLU A 254 -20.39 9.51 13.94
N THR A 255 -20.84 9.12 12.75
CA THR A 255 -21.41 10.06 11.77
C THR A 255 -22.86 10.34 12.13
N ARG A 256 -23.20 11.62 12.25
CA ARG A 256 -24.53 12.12 12.60
C ARG A 256 -25.01 13.14 11.58
N THR A 257 -26.31 13.42 11.60
CA THR A 257 -26.97 14.44 10.77
C THR A 257 -27.55 15.56 11.63
N GLY A 258 -27.94 16.68 11.03
CA GLY A 258 -28.49 17.84 11.71
C GLY A 258 -27.45 18.84 12.19
N ALA A 259 -26.24 18.88 11.62
CA ALA A 259 -25.19 19.83 12.01
C ALA A 259 -25.66 21.28 11.88
N THR A 260 -26.42 21.60 10.83
CA THR A 260 -26.97 22.95 10.59
C THR A 260 -27.83 23.42 11.77
N SER A 261 -28.56 22.49 12.40
CA SER A 261 -29.40 22.77 13.54
C SER A 261 -28.62 22.99 14.83
N LEU A 262 -27.33 22.63 14.91
CA LEU A 262 -26.51 22.86 16.11
C LEU A 262 -26.05 24.32 16.24
N PHE A 263 -25.95 25.02 15.11
CA PHE A 263 -25.40 26.36 15.03
C PHE A 263 -26.45 27.47 15.16
N ALA A 264 -26.00 28.72 15.13
CA ALA A 264 -26.86 29.89 15.01
C ALA A 264 -27.69 29.82 13.70
N LYS A 265 -28.84 30.49 13.71
CA LYS A 265 -29.77 30.54 12.57
C LYS A 265 -29.03 30.98 11.29
N ASP A 266 -29.42 30.38 10.16
CA ASP A 266 -28.90 30.66 8.81
C ASP A 266 -27.42 30.30 8.59
N SER A 267 -26.84 29.48 9.49
CA SER A 267 -25.53 28.88 9.26
C SER A 267 -25.56 27.89 8.09
N ILE A 268 -24.48 27.87 7.31
CA ILE A 268 -24.29 27.00 6.16
C ILE A 268 -23.09 26.10 6.45
N ILE A 269 -23.34 24.81 6.57
CA ILE A 269 -22.34 23.76 6.78
C ILE A 269 -22.93 22.45 6.28
N ASP A 270 -22.11 21.45 5.96
CA ASP A 270 -22.61 20.11 5.67
C ASP A 270 -23.43 19.60 6.86
N ASP A 271 -24.63 19.08 6.58
CA ASP A 271 -25.53 18.61 7.61
C ASP A 271 -25.04 17.30 8.26
N GLN A 272 -24.20 16.53 7.55
CA GLN A 272 -23.49 15.38 8.08
C GLN A 272 -22.22 15.82 8.82
N TYR A 273 -22.04 15.30 10.04
CA TYR A 273 -20.88 15.63 10.88
C TYR A 273 -20.37 14.42 11.65
N LEU A 274 -19.10 14.49 12.06
CA LEU A 274 -18.47 13.49 12.89
C LEU A 274 -18.54 13.93 14.36
N GLU A 275 -18.99 13.06 15.26
CA GLU A 275 -19.03 13.32 16.70
C GLU A 275 -18.20 12.30 17.47
N LEU A 276 -17.34 12.77 18.38
CA LEU A 276 -16.69 11.91 19.37
C LEU A 276 -17.71 11.56 20.44
N VAL A 277 -18.15 10.30 20.47
CA VAL A 277 -19.20 9.84 21.39
C VAL A 277 -18.65 9.18 22.65
N ASP A 278 -17.48 8.55 22.55
CA ASP A 278 -16.81 7.91 23.67
C ASP A 278 -15.29 7.89 23.45
N ARG A 279 -14.53 7.77 24.54
CA ARG A 279 -13.10 7.51 24.50
C ARG A 279 -12.81 6.34 25.43
N VAL A 280 -12.48 5.21 24.84
CA VAL A 280 -12.06 4.02 25.59
C VAL A 280 -10.63 4.24 26.04
N GLN A 281 -10.37 4.02 27.33
CA GLN A 281 -9.02 4.01 27.89
C GLN A 281 -8.87 2.76 28.74
N ASN A 282 -7.76 2.05 28.60
CA ASN A 282 -7.43 0.90 29.43
C ASN A 282 -5.97 0.98 29.85
N SER A 283 -5.73 0.94 31.16
CA SER A 283 -4.38 0.98 31.74
C SER A 283 -3.93 -0.42 32.10
N VAL A 284 -2.78 -0.83 31.60
CA VAL A 284 -2.17 -2.11 31.93
C VAL A 284 -1.14 -1.91 33.03
N VAL A 285 -1.19 -2.72 34.07
CA VAL A 285 -0.21 -2.73 35.16
C VAL A 285 0.33 -4.15 35.35
N LEU A 286 1.61 -4.24 35.69
CA LEU A 286 2.25 -5.52 36.01
C LEU A 286 2.40 -5.67 37.52
N ILE A 287 1.89 -6.77 38.06
CA ILE A 287 2.00 -7.14 39.47
C ILE A 287 2.95 -8.34 39.58
N TRP A 288 4.10 -8.10 40.21
CA TRP A 288 5.14 -9.13 40.38
C TRP A 288 4.97 -9.85 41.71
N ASN A 289 4.39 -11.05 41.67
CA ASN A 289 4.21 -11.94 42.82
C ASN A 289 5.17 -13.13 42.79
N ALA A 290 6.15 -13.09 41.89
CA ALA A 290 7.06 -14.20 41.67
C ALA A 290 8.24 -14.18 42.66
N PRO A 291 8.73 -15.35 43.11
CA PRO A 291 9.85 -15.44 44.04
C PRO A 291 11.19 -15.01 43.41
N GLN A 292 11.30 -15.00 42.08
CA GLN A 292 12.50 -14.55 41.38
C GLN A 292 12.68 -13.04 41.50
N VAL A 293 13.94 -12.58 41.57
CA VAL A 293 14.26 -11.15 41.52
C VAL A 293 13.81 -10.56 40.17
N PHE A 294 13.19 -9.38 40.22
CA PHE A 294 12.60 -8.76 39.03
C PHE A 294 13.63 -8.19 38.04
N ALA A 295 14.76 -7.69 38.53
CA ALA A 295 15.71 -6.89 37.73
C ALA A 295 16.13 -7.55 36.38
N PRO A 296 16.42 -8.86 36.30
CA PRO A 296 16.79 -9.51 35.03
C PRO A 296 15.69 -9.56 33.97
N PHE A 297 14.44 -9.26 34.35
CA PHE A 297 13.26 -9.29 33.48
C PHE A 297 12.75 -7.89 33.12
N GLY A 298 13.19 -6.85 33.85
CA GLY A 298 12.65 -5.49 33.73
C GLY A 298 12.73 -4.90 32.32
N ASP A 299 13.81 -5.18 31.59
CA ASP A 299 14.05 -4.64 30.25
C ASP A 299 13.36 -5.44 29.14
N ARG A 300 12.71 -6.57 29.47
CA ARG A 300 11.98 -7.37 28.49
C ARG A 300 10.72 -6.65 28.06
N THR A 301 10.46 -6.67 26.77
CA THR A 301 9.32 -5.98 26.17
C THR A 301 8.15 -6.95 26.02
N ILE A 302 6.95 -6.50 26.39
CA ILE A 302 5.69 -7.17 26.08
C ILE A 302 4.84 -6.27 25.20
N THR A 303 4.05 -6.87 24.31
CA THR A 303 3.18 -6.11 23.40
C THR A 303 1.76 -6.13 23.94
N LEU A 304 1.17 -4.94 24.05
CA LEU A 304 -0.20 -4.71 24.50
C LEU A 304 -1.05 -4.31 23.30
N ASN A 305 -2.29 -4.81 23.23
CA ASN A 305 -3.24 -4.45 22.19
C ASN A 305 -4.64 -4.26 22.78
N LEU A 306 -5.22 -3.07 22.59
CA LEU A 306 -6.59 -2.74 22.96
C LEU A 306 -7.54 -3.26 21.88
N GLN A 307 -8.48 -4.09 22.30
CA GLN A 307 -9.48 -4.70 21.45
C GLN A 307 -10.74 -3.83 21.35
N ASP A 308 -11.61 -4.14 20.39
CA ASP A 308 -12.87 -3.41 20.17
C ASP A 308 -13.85 -3.55 21.34
N ASP A 309 -13.79 -4.68 22.06
CA ASP A 309 -14.57 -4.95 23.28
C ASP A 309 -13.99 -4.27 24.54
N ARG A 310 -12.98 -3.39 24.37
CA ARG A 310 -12.27 -2.65 25.43
C ARG A 310 -11.30 -3.51 26.26
N SER A 311 -11.20 -4.81 25.97
CA SER A 311 -10.23 -5.71 26.61
C SER A 311 -8.81 -5.46 26.10
N VAL A 312 -7.80 -5.90 26.85
CA VAL A 312 -6.40 -5.83 26.41
C VAL A 312 -5.83 -7.23 26.26
N THR A 313 -5.28 -7.51 25.08
CA THR A 313 -4.48 -8.70 24.84
C THR A 313 -3.01 -8.40 25.07
N ILE A 314 -2.34 -9.29 25.83
CA ILE A 314 -0.93 -9.17 26.18
C ILE A 314 -0.17 -10.29 25.49
N LYS A 315 0.84 -9.92 24.68
CA LYS A 315 1.73 -10.86 24.00
C LYS A 315 3.11 -10.84 24.68
N ILE A 316 3.48 -11.99 25.22
CA ILE A 316 4.77 -12.23 25.87
C ILE A 316 5.76 -12.71 24.79
N PRO A 317 7.02 -12.21 24.78
CA PRO A 317 8.02 -12.64 23.80
C PRO A 317 8.48 -14.07 24.07
N THR A 318 8.93 -14.78 23.04
CA THR A 318 9.24 -16.23 23.12
C THR A 318 10.51 -16.55 23.92
N ASP A 319 11.39 -15.58 24.11
CA ASP A 319 12.61 -15.71 24.94
C ASP A 319 12.34 -15.56 26.44
N LEU A 320 11.08 -15.29 26.81
CA LEU A 320 10.63 -15.09 28.18
C LEU A 320 9.48 -16.03 28.51
N TRP A 321 9.65 -16.86 29.53
CA TRP A 321 8.60 -17.75 29.99
C TRP A 321 8.06 -17.26 31.33
N LEU A 322 6.78 -16.92 31.35
CA LEU A 322 6.08 -16.43 32.53
C LEU A 322 4.90 -17.33 32.85
N GLU A 323 4.71 -17.62 34.13
CA GLU A 323 3.45 -18.14 34.65
C GLU A 323 2.60 -16.94 35.08
N THR A 324 1.49 -16.72 34.39
CA THR A 324 0.71 -15.49 34.52
C THR A 324 -0.78 -15.72 34.67
N ASN A 325 -1.45 -14.74 35.27
CA ASN A 325 -2.89 -14.59 35.20
C ASN A 325 -3.21 -13.13 34.86
N THR A 326 -4.27 -12.90 34.09
CA THR A 326 -4.69 -11.55 33.71
C THR A 326 -6.08 -11.30 34.26
N LEU A 327 -6.24 -10.24 35.05
CA LEU A 327 -7.53 -9.79 35.54
C LEU A 327 -7.88 -8.46 34.87
N GLN A 328 -9.08 -8.37 34.31
CA GLN A 328 -9.60 -7.13 33.74
C GLN A 328 -10.69 -6.60 34.66
N ARG A 329 -10.50 -5.37 35.16
CA ARG A 329 -11.44 -4.69 36.05
C ARG A 329 -11.61 -3.25 35.58
N ASN A 330 -12.82 -2.90 35.16
CA ASN A 330 -13.13 -1.57 34.63
C ASN A 330 -12.16 -1.21 33.48
N ASN A 331 -11.46 -0.07 33.62
CA ASN A 331 -10.49 0.46 32.66
C ASN A 331 -9.05 0.08 33.02
N VAL A 332 -8.85 -1.01 33.78
CA VAL A 332 -7.53 -1.48 34.20
C VAL A 332 -7.37 -2.97 33.92
N THR A 333 -6.24 -3.34 33.32
CA THR A 333 -5.80 -4.72 33.11
C THR A 333 -4.60 -5.01 34.00
N GLU A 334 -4.75 -5.97 34.90
CA GLU A 334 -3.70 -6.39 35.84
C GLU A 334 -3.07 -7.69 35.34
N LEU A 335 -1.78 -7.66 35.02
CA LEU A 335 -0.99 -8.84 34.69
C LEU A 335 -0.24 -9.32 35.92
N PHE A 336 -0.69 -10.43 36.52
CA PHE A 336 0.00 -11.09 37.62
C PHE A 336 1.05 -12.04 37.07
N VAL A 337 2.26 -11.96 37.62
CA VAL A 337 3.35 -12.90 37.33
C VAL A 337 3.68 -13.69 38.59
N PHE A 338 3.56 -15.02 38.54
CA PHE A 338 3.79 -15.93 39.66
C PHE A 338 5.15 -16.63 39.61
N ASN A 339 5.65 -16.88 38.41
CA ASN A 339 6.99 -17.40 38.18
C ASN A 339 7.53 -16.84 36.86
N ALA A 340 8.86 -16.72 36.75
CA ALA A 340 9.53 -16.26 35.55
C ALA A 340 10.89 -16.91 35.35
N ILE A 341 11.17 -17.32 34.11
CA ILE A 341 12.50 -17.74 33.65
C ILE A 341 12.76 -17.20 32.24
N LYS A 342 14.03 -17.07 31.86
CA LYS A 342 14.38 -16.88 30.45
C LYS A 342 14.28 -18.22 29.73
N ALA A 343 13.83 -18.23 28.47
CA ALA A 343 13.70 -19.47 27.70
C ALA A 343 15.03 -20.25 27.62
N GLU A 344 16.15 -19.53 27.49
CA GLU A 344 17.50 -20.12 27.46
C GLU A 344 17.90 -20.83 28.77
N GLU A 345 17.31 -20.46 29.91
CA GLU A 345 17.61 -21.07 31.21
C GLU A 345 16.97 -22.45 31.34
N ALA A 346 15.91 -22.72 30.56
CA ALA A 346 15.23 -24.01 30.57
C ALA A 346 16.10 -25.15 30.04
N THR A 347 17.18 -24.88 29.30
CA THR A 347 18.03 -25.91 28.68
C THR A 347 19.50 -25.79 29.09
N LYS A 348 19.77 -25.42 30.35
CA LYS A 348 21.14 -25.35 30.91
C LYS A 348 21.47 -26.52 31.85
N LEU A 349 21.13 -27.74 31.44
CA LEU A 349 21.65 -28.94 32.11
C LEU A 349 23.03 -29.30 31.57
N LYS A 350 23.93 -29.72 32.45
CA LYS A 350 25.27 -30.17 32.09
C LYS A 350 25.60 -31.47 32.77
N SER A 351 26.07 -32.45 32.01
CA SER A 351 26.59 -33.69 32.59
C SER A 351 27.82 -33.42 33.46
N LYS A 352 27.84 -34.05 34.64
CA LYS A 352 29.01 -34.15 35.51
C LYS A 352 29.71 -35.51 35.40
N GLY A 353 29.24 -36.35 34.49
CA GLY A 353 29.79 -37.68 34.23
C GLY A 353 29.06 -38.79 34.97
N LEU A 354 29.60 -39.99 34.83
CA LEU A 354 29.09 -41.19 35.46
C LEU A 354 29.79 -41.46 36.79
N SER A 355 29.10 -42.13 37.70
CA SER A 355 29.69 -42.67 38.92
C SER A 355 29.05 -44.01 39.28
N GLY A 356 29.79 -44.86 39.99
CA GLY A 356 29.35 -46.22 40.32
C GLY A 356 29.23 -47.15 39.11
N PHE A 357 28.96 -48.43 39.36
CA PHE A 357 28.86 -49.46 38.32
C PHE A 357 27.83 -50.51 38.70
N GLY A 358 27.45 -51.36 37.74
CA GLY A 358 26.39 -52.34 37.95
C GLY A 358 25.08 -51.67 38.36
N SER A 359 24.45 -52.19 39.40
CA SER A 359 23.21 -51.63 39.97
C SER A 359 23.39 -50.26 40.63
N LYS A 360 24.63 -49.81 40.86
CA LYS A 360 24.94 -48.49 41.45
C LYS A 360 25.36 -47.45 40.41
N LEU A 361 25.26 -47.75 39.11
CA LEU A 361 25.59 -46.79 38.05
C LEU A 361 24.65 -45.59 38.11
N GLN A 362 25.22 -44.39 38.18
CA GLN A 362 24.54 -43.12 38.29
C GLN A 362 25.07 -42.13 37.25
N LEU A 363 24.18 -41.29 36.73
CA LEU A 363 24.53 -40.09 35.96
C LEU A 363 24.15 -38.86 36.77
N GLU A 364 25.08 -37.92 36.86
CA GLU A 364 24.84 -36.64 37.51
C GLU A 364 24.67 -35.53 36.46
N LEU A 365 23.58 -34.78 36.56
CA LEU A 365 23.33 -33.58 35.75
C LEU A 365 23.23 -32.35 36.66
N LEU A 366 24.05 -31.33 36.40
CA LEU A 366 23.98 -30.03 37.04
C LEU A 366 23.05 -29.10 36.26
N ASP A 367 22.10 -28.46 36.94
CA ASP A 367 21.34 -27.33 36.41
C ASP A 367 22.10 -26.03 36.63
N GLU A 368 22.79 -25.55 35.59
CA GLU A 368 23.60 -24.33 35.66
C GLU A 368 22.74 -23.07 35.80
N ALA A 369 21.46 -23.13 35.41
CA ALA A 369 20.54 -22.01 35.56
C ALA A 369 19.89 -21.92 36.96
N GLN A 370 19.94 -23.01 37.73
CA GLN A 370 19.32 -23.12 39.05
C GLN A 370 17.81 -22.79 39.01
N LYS A 371 17.10 -23.33 38.02
CA LYS A 371 15.67 -23.14 37.76
C LYS A 371 14.85 -24.42 37.84
N SER A 372 15.46 -25.58 38.02
CA SER A 372 14.75 -26.87 38.12
C SER A 372 13.69 -26.92 39.22
N ASP A 373 13.80 -26.11 40.28
CA ASP A 373 12.75 -26.00 41.32
C ASP A 373 11.40 -25.48 40.78
N VAL A 374 11.42 -24.71 39.68
CA VAL A 374 10.21 -24.14 39.07
C VAL A 374 9.91 -24.74 37.69
N ILE A 375 10.73 -25.66 37.20
CA ILE A 375 10.61 -26.29 35.89
C ILE A 375 10.38 -27.78 36.05
N ASN A 376 9.23 -28.26 35.60
CA ASN A 376 8.97 -29.69 35.55
C ASN A 376 9.87 -30.35 34.49
N THR A 377 10.59 -31.40 34.86
CA THR A 377 11.62 -32.05 34.03
C THR A 377 11.36 -33.55 33.96
N ASN A 378 11.16 -34.05 32.74
CA ASN A 378 11.06 -35.49 32.44
C ASN A 378 12.31 -35.91 31.65
N PHE A 379 12.89 -37.05 32.01
CA PHE A 379 14.07 -37.57 31.33
C PHE A 379 13.72 -38.81 30.51
N TYR A 380 14.23 -38.86 29.29
CA TYR A 380 14.24 -40.04 28.44
C TYR A 380 15.69 -40.46 28.20
N ILE A 381 15.97 -41.75 28.19
CA ILE A 381 17.33 -42.30 28.04
C ILE A 381 17.42 -43.17 26.79
N LYS A 382 18.56 -43.10 26.10
CA LYS A 382 19.06 -44.14 25.20
C LYS A 382 20.42 -44.59 25.71
N TYR A 383 20.49 -45.85 26.13
CA TYR A 383 21.69 -46.48 26.67
C TYR A 383 22.26 -47.44 25.63
N SER A 384 23.49 -47.18 25.19
CA SER A 384 24.18 -47.97 24.18
C SER A 384 25.55 -48.40 24.68
N VAL A 385 26.03 -49.55 24.22
CA VAL A 385 27.32 -50.13 24.64
C VAL A 385 28.13 -50.53 23.42
N SER A 386 29.44 -50.27 23.46
CA SER A 386 30.40 -50.76 22.48
C SER A 386 30.97 -52.13 22.91
N ASN A 387 31.14 -53.02 21.93
CA ASN A 387 31.77 -54.33 22.14
C ASN A 387 33.29 -54.30 21.90
N SER A 388 33.85 -53.15 21.52
CA SER A 388 35.28 -53.01 21.22
C SER A 388 36.12 -53.10 22.49
N SER A 389 37.06 -54.07 22.51
CA SER A 389 38.07 -54.21 23.57
C SER A 389 39.07 -53.04 23.59
N GLU A 390 39.13 -52.25 22.51
CA GLU A 390 40.05 -51.13 22.35
C GLU A 390 39.52 -49.81 22.90
N ALA A 391 38.30 -49.78 23.45
CA ALA A 391 37.67 -48.55 23.91
C ALA A 391 38.48 -47.80 25.00
N ARG A 392 39.36 -48.51 25.72
CA ARG A 392 40.31 -47.93 26.68
C ARG A 392 41.50 -47.22 26.04
N LEU A 393 41.82 -47.56 24.80
CA LEU A 393 43.02 -47.10 24.09
C LEU A 393 42.68 -45.98 23.10
N ARG A 394 41.44 -45.94 22.59
CA ARG A 394 40.97 -44.92 21.64
C ARG A 394 39.46 -44.72 21.73
N GLN A 395 38.98 -43.58 21.25
CA GLN A 395 37.55 -43.31 21.12
C GLN A 395 36.92 -44.28 20.11
N VAL A 396 35.85 -44.95 20.54
CA VAL A 396 35.08 -45.90 19.74
C VAL A 396 33.75 -45.30 19.30
N ASN A 397 33.22 -45.78 18.16
CA ASN A 397 31.95 -45.30 17.58
C ASN A 397 30.93 -46.44 17.35
N ASP A 398 31.26 -47.68 17.69
CA ASP A 398 30.46 -48.90 17.47
C ASP A 398 29.44 -49.16 18.59
N TYR A 399 28.71 -48.14 19.02
CA TYR A 399 27.71 -48.26 20.08
C TYR A 399 26.42 -48.92 19.59
N ILE A 400 25.98 -49.97 20.27
CA ILE A 400 24.72 -50.67 20.00
C ILE A 400 23.71 -50.36 21.11
N LEU A 401 22.51 -49.91 20.74
CA LEU A 401 21.42 -49.62 21.67
C LEU A 401 21.02 -50.86 22.46
N ARG A 402 20.96 -50.74 23.79
CA ARG A 402 20.58 -51.82 24.70
C ARG A 402 19.32 -51.51 25.49
N TYR A 403 19.03 -50.23 25.71
CA TYR A 403 17.83 -49.80 26.41
C TYR A 403 17.41 -48.40 25.98
N GLU A 404 16.12 -48.17 25.86
CA GLU A 404 15.54 -46.85 25.69
C GLU A 404 14.20 -46.74 26.42
N GLY A 405 13.86 -45.54 26.89
CA GLY A 405 12.61 -45.31 27.61
C GLY A 405 12.59 -44.01 28.41
N GLU A 406 11.40 -43.63 28.87
CA GLU A 406 11.26 -42.60 29.91
C GLU A 406 11.83 -43.14 31.22
N ILE A 407 12.61 -42.33 31.93
CA ILE A 407 13.17 -42.68 33.23
C ILE A 407 12.10 -42.45 34.29
N PRO A 408 11.66 -43.50 35.02
CA PRO A 408 10.68 -43.34 36.08
C PRO A 408 11.12 -42.37 37.19
N PRO A 409 10.23 -41.53 37.75
CA PRO A 409 10.56 -40.53 38.77
C PRO A 409 11.28 -41.10 40.01
N GLN A 410 11.01 -42.34 40.40
CA GLN A 410 11.66 -42.97 41.55
C GLN A 410 13.17 -43.21 41.38
N PHE A 411 13.69 -43.15 40.14
CA PHE A 411 15.12 -43.27 39.84
C PHE A 411 15.79 -41.92 39.63
N ILE A 412 15.09 -40.82 39.93
CA ILE A 412 15.59 -39.45 39.77
C ILE A 412 15.55 -38.79 41.16
N ARG A 413 16.71 -38.33 41.63
CA ARG A 413 16.83 -37.57 42.87
C ARG A 413 17.31 -36.17 42.52
N TYR A 414 16.61 -35.15 42.99
CA TYR A 414 16.99 -33.75 42.77
C TYR A 414 17.31 -33.06 44.11
N SER A 415 18.50 -32.48 44.22
CA SER A 415 18.90 -31.64 45.36
C SER A 415 20.07 -30.75 44.97
N ASN A 416 20.18 -29.56 45.57
CA ASN A 416 21.31 -28.63 45.36
C ASN A 416 21.62 -28.36 43.87
N ASN A 417 20.58 -28.14 43.05
CA ASN A 417 20.67 -27.93 41.61
C ASN A 417 21.23 -29.12 40.81
N ARG A 418 21.18 -30.33 41.35
CA ARG A 418 21.71 -31.53 40.71
C ARG A 418 20.63 -32.61 40.62
N PHE A 419 20.51 -33.22 39.45
CA PHE A 419 19.79 -34.46 39.26
C PHE A 419 20.79 -35.63 39.35
N ILE A 420 20.48 -36.61 40.19
CA ILE A 420 21.14 -37.91 40.22
C ILE A 420 20.17 -38.92 39.62
N ILE A 421 20.57 -39.53 38.52
CA ILE A 421 19.78 -40.50 37.77
C ILE A 421 20.38 -41.89 38.02
N ASP A 422 19.62 -42.77 38.68
CA ASP A 422 20.02 -44.13 39.05
C ASP A 422 19.90 -45.09 37.85
N ILE A 423 20.77 -44.91 36.84
CA ILE A 423 20.76 -45.68 35.58
C ILE A 423 20.85 -47.19 35.82
N GLY A 424 21.66 -47.63 36.78
CA GLY A 424 21.84 -49.05 37.11
C GLY A 424 20.58 -49.76 37.64
N GLN A 425 19.53 -49.00 38.00
CA GLN A 425 18.25 -49.53 38.45
C GLN A 425 17.21 -49.67 37.33
N LEU A 426 17.54 -49.19 36.11
CA LEU A 426 16.72 -49.38 34.93
C LEU A 426 16.78 -50.86 34.47
N PRO A 427 15.78 -51.36 33.72
CA PRO A 427 15.73 -52.75 33.26
C PRO A 427 16.70 -53.00 32.08
N ILE A 428 17.99 -52.76 32.32
CA ILE A 428 19.12 -53.02 31.44
C ILE A 428 19.70 -54.38 31.82
N ASP A 429 20.00 -55.24 30.84
CA ASP A 429 20.67 -56.53 31.12
C ASP A 429 21.99 -56.28 31.89
N PRO A 430 22.19 -56.88 33.08
CA PRO A 430 23.34 -56.62 33.93
C PRO A 430 24.70 -56.79 33.25
N ARG A 431 24.80 -57.64 32.22
CA ARG A 431 26.03 -57.84 31.42
C ARG A 431 26.50 -56.58 30.70
N TYR A 432 25.61 -55.61 30.50
CA TYR A 432 25.88 -54.32 29.89
C TYR A 432 26.22 -53.21 30.90
N LEU A 433 26.12 -53.50 32.20
CA LEU A 433 26.47 -52.59 33.31
C LEU A 433 27.79 -52.98 34.00
N GLU A 434 28.47 -54.02 33.50
CA GLU A 434 29.75 -54.50 34.02
C GLU A 434 30.88 -53.48 33.84
N VAL A 435 31.88 -53.58 34.70
CA VAL A 435 33.12 -52.80 34.56
C VAL A 435 33.80 -53.10 33.22
N SER A 436 34.58 -52.15 32.73
CA SER A 436 35.29 -52.16 31.44
C SER A 436 34.41 -52.00 30.20
N LYS A 437 33.10 -51.81 30.34
CA LYS A 437 32.21 -51.54 29.20
C LYS A 437 32.27 -50.07 28.82
N ALA A 438 32.48 -49.80 27.53
CA ALA A 438 32.33 -48.46 26.97
C ALA A 438 30.87 -48.18 26.68
N VAL A 439 30.35 -47.12 27.28
CA VAL A 439 28.93 -46.77 27.26
C VAL A 439 28.73 -45.42 26.61
N GLN A 440 27.60 -45.29 25.92
CA GLN A 440 27.07 -44.03 25.44
C GLN A 440 25.67 -43.86 26.00
N ILE A 441 25.48 -42.82 26.80
CA ILE A 441 24.22 -42.46 27.42
C ILE A 441 23.75 -41.15 26.79
N GLN A 442 22.67 -41.22 26.05
CA GLN A 442 21.97 -40.03 25.58
C GLN A 442 20.77 -39.80 26.48
N ILE A 443 20.73 -38.63 27.12
CA ILE A 443 19.59 -38.15 27.88
C ILE A 443 18.87 -37.08 27.06
N GLU A 444 17.56 -37.23 26.91
CA GLU A 444 16.67 -36.19 26.43
C GLU A 444 15.85 -35.67 27.60
N ALA A 445 16.15 -34.45 28.04
CA ALA A 445 15.44 -33.79 29.14
C ALA A 445 14.35 -32.89 28.55
N LYS A 446 13.08 -33.30 28.67
CA LYS A 446 11.93 -32.46 28.33
C LYS A 446 11.57 -31.60 29.53
N ARG A 447 11.66 -30.29 29.36
CA ARG A 447 11.52 -29.28 30.41
C ARG A 447 10.31 -28.39 30.11
N THR A 448 9.41 -28.29 31.07
CA THR A 448 8.09 -27.67 30.93
C THR A 448 7.88 -26.63 32.02
N PHE A 449 7.35 -25.47 31.64
CA PHE A 449 7.10 -24.34 32.53
C PHE A 449 5.87 -23.59 32.05
N ALA A 450 4.82 -23.57 32.88
CA ALA A 450 3.50 -23.10 32.48
C ALA A 450 3.08 -23.71 31.12
N ASN A 451 2.84 -22.86 30.12
CA ASN A 451 2.43 -23.29 28.77
C ASN A 451 3.61 -23.49 27.80
N ASN A 452 4.86 -23.39 28.28
CA ASN A 452 6.06 -23.49 27.45
C ASN A 452 6.78 -24.83 27.68
N SER A 453 7.50 -25.29 26.65
CA SER A 453 8.35 -26.47 26.77
C SER A 453 9.58 -26.38 25.87
N ALA A 454 10.67 -27.02 26.29
CA ALA A 454 11.89 -27.19 25.52
C ALA A 454 12.48 -28.57 25.82
N THR A 455 13.27 -29.09 24.90
CA THR A 455 13.99 -30.36 25.07
C THR A 455 15.48 -30.11 24.93
N GLN A 456 16.27 -30.67 25.84
CA GLN A 456 17.72 -30.67 25.77
C GLN A 456 18.25 -32.09 25.64
N THR A 457 19.11 -32.33 24.65
CA THR A 457 19.82 -33.60 24.51
C THR A 457 21.23 -33.47 25.11
N ILE A 458 21.61 -34.43 25.95
CA ILE A 458 22.90 -34.52 26.61
C ILE A 458 23.50 -35.88 26.25
N LEU A 459 24.75 -35.90 25.80
CA LEU A 459 25.46 -37.11 25.42
C LEU A 459 26.65 -37.30 26.35
N GLU A 460 26.65 -38.42 27.07
CA GLU A 460 27.76 -38.85 27.93
C GLU A 460 28.39 -40.11 27.34
N ARG A 461 29.72 -40.15 27.29
CA ARG A 461 30.49 -41.30 26.82
C ARG A 461 31.60 -41.58 27.80
N ASP A 462 31.59 -42.77 28.36
CA ASP A 462 32.57 -43.14 29.39
C ASP A 462 32.82 -44.66 29.37
N ILE A 463 33.81 -45.09 30.15
CA ILE A 463 34.09 -46.51 30.39
C ILE A 463 33.75 -46.81 31.84
N LEU A 464 32.81 -47.73 32.05
CA LEU A 464 32.42 -48.16 33.40
C LEU A 464 33.64 -48.76 34.10
N GLY A 465 33.95 -48.35 35.33
CA GLY A 465 35.12 -48.86 36.04
C GLY A 465 35.29 -48.19 37.39
N PRO A 466 36.39 -48.46 38.11
CA PRO A 466 36.76 -47.62 39.24
C PRO A 466 37.09 -46.23 38.68
N PHE A 467 36.13 -45.31 38.77
CA PHE A 467 36.34 -43.90 38.48
C PHE A 467 37.48 -43.41 39.39
N LYS A 468 38.49 -42.77 38.79
CA LYS A 468 39.62 -42.22 39.53
C LYS A 468 39.24 -40.99 40.32
#